data_AF-A0A4E0R7B4-F1
#
_entry.id   AF-A0A4E0R7B4-F1
#
_cell.length_a   1.000
_cell.length_b   1.000
_cell.length_c   1.000
_cell.angle_alpha   90.00
_cell.angle_beta   90.00
_cell.angle_gamma   90.00
#
_symmetry.space_group_name_H-M   'P 1'
#
loop_
_entity.id
_entity.type
_entity.pdbx_description
1 polymer ?
#
loop_
_entity_poly.entity_id
_entity_poly.type
_entity_poly.pdbx_seq_one_letter_code
_entity_poly.pdbx_strand_id
1 'polypeptide(L)'
;MQLIHQSFTVLLLSLVTFESALANRCDPCGGCGQDEYDNSLFNTSPGQQFYATTPSRTRRLYFELTDELDLWLRTNMANSICSTPNNLFLVRVNSTLSYRRYNTQVTRIDSNGYTKWNSTLTGPLSLPILARNVYYLLFGKSRLPISANLANLNLNNMPTLTVFVPLRSVADTIEQVYESWQNPTTDDTRNTCNNALCDRLEQLVTLIRNEGVV
;
A
#
# COMPACT_ATOMS: atom_id res chain seq x y z
N MET A 1 -68.57 -22.62 -6.80
CA MET A 1 -67.71 -22.20 -7.93
C MET A 1 -66.30 -22.05 -7.38
N GLN A 2 -65.43 -23.05 -7.57
CA GLN A 2 -64.43 -23.12 -8.66
C GLN A 2 -63.38 -22.00 -8.52
N LEU A 3 -62.18 -22.25 -7.97
CA LEU A 3 -61.00 -22.97 -8.50
C LEU A 3 -60.39 -22.35 -9.76
N ILE A 4 -59.04 -22.36 -9.77
CA ILE A 4 -58.06 -22.11 -10.85
C ILE A 4 -57.58 -20.64 -10.88
N HIS A 5 -56.30 -20.26 -10.90
CA HIS A 5 -54.94 -20.84 -10.71
C HIS A 5 -53.97 -19.85 -11.41
N GLN A 6 -52.67 -20.03 -11.18
CA GLN A 6 -51.52 -19.36 -11.83
C GLN A 6 -51.09 -18.08 -11.10
N SER A 7 -50.13 -18.07 -10.17
CA SER A 7 -48.74 -18.59 -10.17
C SER A 7 -47.91 -18.06 -11.34
N PHE A 8 -46.99 -17.13 -11.07
CA PHE A 8 -45.63 -17.14 -11.63
C PHE A 8 -44.68 -16.39 -10.70
N THR A 9 -44.05 -17.17 -9.82
CA THR A 9 -42.75 -16.86 -9.22
C THR A 9 -41.72 -16.94 -10.33
N VAL A 10 -41.00 -15.85 -10.63
CA VAL A 10 -39.73 -15.93 -11.37
C VAL A 10 -38.67 -15.24 -10.55
N LEU A 11 -38.05 -16.06 -9.71
CA LEU A 11 -36.72 -15.91 -9.18
C LEU A 11 -35.76 -15.92 -10.38
N LEU A 12 -35.13 -14.79 -10.71
CA LEU A 12 -33.96 -14.77 -11.58
C LEU A 12 -32.73 -14.54 -10.70
N LEU A 13 -32.26 -15.66 -10.14
CA LEU A 13 -30.86 -15.85 -9.78
C LEU A 13 -30.04 -15.68 -11.07
N SER A 14 -29.38 -14.54 -11.24
CA SER A 14 -28.08 -14.54 -11.93
C SER A 14 -27.01 -14.86 -10.89
N LEU A 15 -26.91 -16.17 -10.64
CA LEU A 15 -25.78 -16.80 -9.97
C LEU A 15 -24.55 -16.56 -10.86
N VAL A 16 -23.81 -15.47 -10.63
CA VAL A 16 -22.44 -15.38 -11.17
C VAL A 16 -21.58 -16.25 -10.28
N THR A 17 -21.42 -17.51 -10.71
CA THR A 17 -20.35 -18.39 -10.26
C THR A 17 -19.03 -17.73 -10.67
N PHE A 18 -18.40 -17.03 -9.74
CA PHE A 18 -16.96 -16.81 -9.85
C PHE A 18 -16.30 -18.10 -9.40
N GLU A 19 -15.83 -18.88 -10.38
CA GLU A 19 -14.92 -19.98 -10.15
C GLU A 19 -13.72 -19.46 -9.37
N SER A 20 -13.60 -19.96 -8.15
CA SER A 20 -12.46 -19.76 -7.28
C SER A 20 -11.34 -20.68 -7.77
N ALA A 21 -10.57 -20.20 -8.74
CA ALA A 21 -9.32 -20.84 -9.11
C ALA A 21 -8.22 -20.42 -8.11
N LEU A 22 -7.92 -21.36 -7.22
CA LEU A 22 -6.68 -21.51 -6.43
C LEU A 22 -6.31 -20.32 -5.52
N ALA A 23 -6.92 -20.34 -4.34
CA ALA A 23 -6.31 -19.80 -3.14
C ALA A 23 -4.99 -20.54 -2.88
N ASN A 24 -3.86 -19.95 -3.27
CA ASN A 24 -2.62 -20.18 -2.54
C ASN A 24 -2.88 -19.68 -1.11
N ARG A 25 -3.05 -20.64 -0.21
CA ARG A 25 -3.33 -20.42 1.20
C ARG A 25 -2.03 -19.92 1.84
N CYS A 26 -1.80 -18.62 1.72
CA CYS A 26 -0.76 -17.95 2.48
C CYS A 26 -1.31 -17.65 3.88
N ASP A 27 -0.65 -18.15 4.91
CA ASP A 27 -0.90 -17.68 6.27
C ASP A 27 -0.63 -16.17 6.36
N PRO A 28 -1.44 -15.41 7.12
CA PRO A 28 -1.27 -13.96 7.26
C PRO A 28 0.04 -13.58 7.97
N CYS A 29 0.75 -14.55 8.54
CA CYS A 29 1.98 -14.37 9.32
C CYS A 29 3.27 -14.83 8.60
N GLY A 30 3.21 -15.13 7.30
CA GLY A 30 4.40 -15.37 6.48
C GLY A 30 4.97 -16.78 6.58
N GLY A 31 4.56 -17.62 5.64
CA GLY A 31 5.21 -18.88 5.32
C GLY A 31 4.58 -19.46 4.05
N CYS A 32 5.17 -19.19 2.89
CA CYS A 32 4.83 -19.96 1.69
C CYS A 32 5.70 -21.22 1.71
N GLY A 33 5.11 -22.36 2.05
CA GLY A 33 5.70 -23.66 1.73
C GLY A 33 5.85 -23.76 0.21
N GLN A 34 7.07 -24.07 -0.25
CA GLN A 34 7.32 -24.42 -1.64
C GLN A 34 6.88 -25.86 -1.84
N ASP A 35 5.83 -26.08 -2.62
CA ASP A 35 5.56 -27.39 -3.20
C ASP A 35 5.97 -27.36 -4.68
N GLU A 36 7.17 -27.91 -4.88
CA GLU A 36 7.52 -28.92 -5.88
C GLU A 36 6.73 -28.94 -7.20
N TYR A 37 7.46 -28.79 -8.30
CA TYR A 37 7.03 -29.12 -9.64
C TYR A 37 6.49 -30.54 -9.73
N ASP A 38 5.32 -30.74 -10.34
CA ASP A 38 5.14 -31.92 -11.17
C ASP A 38 4.14 -31.74 -12.33
N ASN A 39 4.44 -32.45 -13.41
CA ASN A 39 3.88 -32.37 -14.75
C ASN A 39 2.39 -32.78 -14.86
N SER A 40 1.67 -32.23 -15.84
CA SER A 40 1.09 -33.00 -16.97
C SER A 40 0.33 -32.06 -17.92
N LEU A 41 0.77 -31.97 -19.18
CA LEU A 41 0.12 -32.55 -20.36
C LEU A 41 -1.35 -32.13 -20.52
N PHE A 42 -1.65 -31.22 -21.45
CA PHE A 42 -2.53 -31.50 -22.59
C PHE A 42 -2.28 -30.47 -23.71
N ASN A 43 -2.34 -30.99 -24.93
CA ASN A 43 -1.91 -30.39 -26.19
C ASN A 43 -3.16 -30.18 -27.06
N THR A 44 -3.47 -28.95 -27.48
CA THR A 44 -4.36 -28.66 -28.64
C THR A 44 -4.04 -27.27 -29.21
N SER A 45 -3.59 -27.25 -30.47
CA SER A 45 -3.44 -26.06 -31.34
C SER A 45 -4.67 -25.93 -32.27
N PRO A 46 -4.81 -24.88 -33.11
CA PRO A 46 -4.38 -23.48 -33.00
C PRO A 46 -5.57 -22.52 -33.25
N GLY A 47 -5.77 -21.54 -32.38
CA GLY A 47 -6.71 -20.43 -32.62
C GLY A 47 -5.97 -19.12 -32.44
N GLN A 48 -6.04 -18.25 -33.45
CA GLN A 48 -5.41 -16.92 -33.49
C GLN A 48 -5.45 -16.23 -32.12
N GLN A 49 -4.30 -16.21 -31.43
CA GLN A 49 -4.09 -15.26 -30.36
C GLN A 49 -4.01 -13.89 -31.02
N PHE A 50 -5.15 -13.19 -31.03
CA PHE A 50 -5.12 -11.74 -30.94
C PHE A 50 -4.12 -11.43 -29.84
N TYR A 51 -3.04 -10.74 -30.19
CA TYR A 51 -2.17 -10.11 -29.20
C TYR A 51 -3.07 -9.14 -28.44
N ALA A 52 -3.69 -9.63 -27.36
CA ALA A 52 -4.21 -8.79 -26.32
C ALA A 52 -2.98 -8.05 -25.83
N THR A 53 -2.80 -6.82 -26.31
CA THR A 53 -1.88 -5.87 -25.70
C THR A 53 -2.26 -5.83 -24.24
N THR A 54 -1.51 -6.57 -23.44
CA THR A 54 -1.62 -6.58 -22.00
C THR A 54 -1.47 -5.12 -21.60
N PRO A 55 -2.47 -4.47 -20.96
CA PRO A 55 -2.29 -3.11 -20.51
C PRO A 55 -1.03 -3.10 -19.66
N SER A 56 -0.04 -2.29 -20.06
CA SER A 56 1.26 -2.24 -19.39
C SER A 56 1.00 -2.08 -17.90
N ARG A 57 1.51 -2.99 -17.09
CA ARG A 57 1.33 -3.04 -15.63
C ARG A 57 1.81 -1.72 -15.02
N THR A 58 0.92 -0.73 -14.94
CA THR A 58 1.29 0.66 -14.65
C THR A 58 1.87 0.74 -13.25
N ARG A 59 3.10 1.23 -13.12
CA ARG A 59 3.67 1.58 -11.82
C ARG A 59 2.84 2.73 -11.24
N ARG A 60 1.95 2.42 -10.29
CA ARG A 60 1.19 3.44 -9.56
C ARG A 60 2.05 3.95 -8.40
N LEU A 61 2.62 5.14 -8.58
CA LEU A 61 3.20 5.97 -7.54
C LEU A 61 2.24 7.14 -7.34
N TYR A 62 1.71 7.31 -6.13
CA TYR A 62 0.73 8.34 -5.82
C TYR A 62 1.43 9.61 -5.31
N PHE A 63 1.05 10.78 -5.83
CA PHE A 63 1.61 12.08 -5.43
C PHE A 63 0.61 13.01 -4.74
N GLU A 64 -0.67 12.64 -4.74
CA GLU A 64 -1.76 13.36 -4.09
C GLU A 64 -2.73 12.38 -3.44
N LEU A 65 -3.51 12.87 -2.48
CA LEU A 65 -4.58 12.09 -1.87
C LEU A 65 -5.84 12.17 -2.74
N THR A 66 -6.25 11.03 -3.27
CA THR A 66 -7.54 10.83 -3.95
C THR A 66 -8.45 9.98 -3.07
N ASP A 67 -9.76 9.98 -3.34
CA ASP A 67 -10.72 9.12 -2.62
C ASP A 67 -10.36 7.63 -2.72
N GLU A 68 -9.88 7.18 -3.90
CA GLU A 68 -9.40 5.80 -4.10
C GLU A 68 -8.19 5.50 -3.19
N LEU A 69 -7.25 6.45 -3.07
CA LEU A 69 -6.07 6.27 -2.24
C LEU A 69 -6.42 6.32 -0.74
N ASP A 70 -7.31 7.23 -0.33
CA ASP A 70 -7.75 7.35 1.05
C ASP A 70 -8.40 6.04 1.53
N LEU A 71 -9.34 5.50 0.74
CA LEU A 71 -9.95 4.19 1.01
C LEU A 71 -8.90 3.08 1.06
N TRP A 72 -7.96 3.06 0.11
CA TRP A 72 -6.91 2.05 0.08
C TRP A 72 -6.01 2.10 1.32
N LEU A 73 -5.62 3.30 1.76
CA LEU A 73 -4.82 3.50 2.97
C LEU A 73 -5.57 2.99 4.21
N ARG A 74 -6.84 3.38 4.37
CA ARG A 74 -7.70 2.93 5.48
C ARG A 74 -7.78 1.42 5.60
N THR A 75 -7.90 0.73 4.46
CA THR A 75 -8.03 -0.73 4.42
C THR A 75 -6.70 -1.46 4.60
N ASN A 76 -5.58 -0.92 4.12
CA ASN A 76 -4.35 -1.70 3.94
C ASN A 76 -3.15 -1.22 4.77
N MET A 77 -3.16 0.02 5.26
CA MET A 77 -1.95 0.65 5.81
C MET A 77 -1.46 -0.05 7.08
N ALA A 78 -2.34 -0.27 8.07
CA ALA A 78 -1.98 -0.95 9.32
C ALA A 78 -1.37 -2.34 9.06
N ASN A 79 -2.09 -3.18 8.30
CA ASN A 79 -1.63 -4.53 7.95
C ASN A 79 -0.29 -4.52 7.21
N SER A 80 -0.09 -3.58 6.29
CA SER A 80 1.18 -3.47 5.56
C SER A 80 2.33 -3.00 6.48
N ILE A 81 2.10 -2.05 7.38
CA ILE A 81 3.12 -1.58 8.34
C ILE A 81 3.51 -2.71 9.31
N CYS A 82 2.50 -3.43 9.82
CA CYS A 82 2.66 -4.53 10.77
C CYS A 82 3.33 -5.78 10.19
N SER A 83 3.20 -6.04 8.88
CA SER A 83 3.73 -7.25 8.24
C SER A 83 4.99 -7.00 7.41
N THR A 84 5.25 -5.75 7.01
CA THR A 84 6.32 -5.44 6.06
C THR A 84 7.33 -4.46 6.65
N PRO A 85 8.59 -4.88 6.86
CA PRO A 85 9.62 -3.97 7.31
C PRO A 85 10.05 -3.00 6.19
N ASN A 86 10.64 -1.87 6.57
CA ASN A 86 11.28 -0.92 5.65
C ASN A 86 10.35 -0.42 4.53
N ASN A 87 9.11 -0.11 4.89
CA ASN A 87 8.07 0.39 3.98
C ASN A 87 7.42 1.71 4.42
N LEU A 88 7.93 2.35 5.48
CA LEU A 88 7.35 3.56 6.08
C LEU A 88 8.44 4.58 6.40
N PHE A 89 8.34 5.75 5.77
CA PHE A 89 9.29 6.83 5.88
C PHE A 89 8.56 8.18 5.82
N LEU A 90 9.21 9.19 6.39
CA LEU A 90 8.87 10.60 6.16
C LEU A 90 10.02 11.26 5.40
N VAL A 91 9.69 12.17 4.49
CA VAL A 91 10.68 12.92 3.72
C VAL A 91 10.39 14.41 3.87
N ARG A 92 11.29 15.13 4.54
CA ARG A 92 11.22 16.58 4.68
C ARG A 92 12.04 17.24 3.57
N VAL A 93 11.46 18.21 2.87
CA VAL A 93 12.19 18.99 1.87
C VAL A 93 12.91 20.17 2.55
N ASN A 94 14.24 20.17 2.54
CA ASN A 94 15.03 21.24 3.14
C ASN A 94 15.25 22.41 2.18
N SER A 95 15.50 22.11 0.91
CA SER A 95 15.67 23.11 -0.16
C SER A 95 15.53 22.47 -1.55
N THR A 96 15.22 23.31 -2.54
CA THR A 96 15.21 22.94 -3.96
C THR A 96 16.59 23.12 -4.56
N LEU A 97 17.03 22.16 -5.36
CA LEU A 97 18.28 22.16 -6.13
C LEU A 97 17.99 22.34 -7.63
N SER A 98 19.04 22.43 -8.43
CA SER A 98 18.91 22.46 -9.89
C SER A 98 18.26 21.20 -10.45
N TYR A 99 17.55 21.36 -11.57
CA TYR A 99 16.90 20.27 -12.32
C TYR A 99 15.85 19.48 -11.53
N ARG A 100 14.99 20.17 -10.76
CA ARG A 100 13.92 19.57 -9.94
C ARG A 100 14.41 18.46 -9.00
N ARG A 101 15.62 18.64 -8.46
CA ARG A 101 16.16 17.82 -7.38
C ARG A 101 15.93 18.54 -6.05
N TYR A 102 15.87 17.80 -4.96
CA TYR A 102 15.60 18.38 -3.65
C TYR A 102 16.59 17.87 -2.62
N ASN A 103 17.14 18.77 -1.82
CA ASN A 103 17.85 18.38 -0.61
C ASN A 103 16.80 18.01 0.44
N THR A 104 16.85 16.80 0.98
CA THR A 104 15.84 16.28 1.90
C THR A 104 16.46 15.70 3.16
N GLN A 105 15.67 15.67 4.22
CA GLN A 105 15.92 14.81 5.38
C GLN A 105 14.93 13.65 5.31
N VAL A 106 15.45 12.43 5.30
CA VAL A 106 14.65 11.20 5.32
C VAL A 106 14.62 10.68 6.76
N THR A 107 13.42 10.36 7.23
CA THR A 107 13.18 9.71 8.52
C THR A 107 12.62 8.32 8.24
N ARG A 108 13.36 7.26 8.56
CA ARG A 108 12.80 5.90 8.59
C ARG A 108 12.17 5.65 9.96
N ILE A 109 10.95 5.14 9.94
CA ILE A 109 10.22 4.78 11.15
C ILE A 109 10.39 3.29 11.39
N ASP A 110 11.01 2.95 12.50
CA ASP A 110 11.32 1.60 12.97
C ASP A 110 10.52 1.31 14.26
N SER A 111 10.46 0.04 14.68
CA SER A 111 9.67 -0.37 15.86
C SER A 111 10.10 0.34 17.14
N ASN A 112 11.40 0.54 17.30
CA ASN A 112 11.99 1.08 18.53
C ASN A 112 12.35 2.57 18.41
N GLY A 113 11.76 3.29 17.44
CA GLY A 113 12.02 4.72 17.20
C GLY A 113 12.25 5.03 15.73
N TYR A 114 13.16 5.95 15.44
CA TYR A 114 13.39 6.39 14.07
C TYR A 114 14.85 6.74 13.80
N THR A 115 15.25 6.63 12.54
CA THR A 115 16.58 7.04 12.06
C THR A 115 16.45 8.15 11.02
N LYS A 116 17.27 9.20 11.14
CA LYS A 116 17.23 10.39 10.28
C LYS A 116 18.56 10.52 9.51
N TRP A 117 18.49 10.81 8.21
CA TRP A 117 19.68 11.13 7.40
C TRP A 117 19.34 12.12 6.29
N ASN A 118 20.36 12.78 5.74
CA ASN A 118 20.19 13.69 4.60
C ASN A 118 20.32 12.92 3.28
N SER A 119 19.51 13.28 2.29
CA SER A 119 19.49 12.67 0.97
C SER A 119 19.20 13.70 -0.11
N THR A 120 19.57 13.40 -1.35
CA THR A 120 19.07 14.11 -2.53
C THR A 120 17.90 13.34 -3.12
N LEU A 121 16.73 13.95 -3.11
CA LEU A 121 15.52 13.41 -3.73
C LEU A 121 15.47 13.74 -5.21
N THR A 122 15.20 12.71 -6.01
CA THR A 122 14.93 12.77 -7.45
C THR A 122 13.69 11.93 -7.77
N GLY A 123 13.01 12.21 -8.87
CA GLY A 123 11.78 11.48 -9.21
C GLY A 123 11.40 11.58 -10.68
N PRO A 124 10.25 11.00 -11.05
CA PRO A 124 9.76 11.04 -12.42
C PRO A 124 9.34 12.45 -12.84
N LEU A 125 9.17 12.67 -14.14
CA LEU A 125 8.68 13.95 -14.67
C LEU A 125 7.30 14.34 -14.13
N SER A 126 6.49 13.36 -13.73
CA SER A 126 5.20 13.54 -13.09
C SER A 126 5.27 13.96 -11.62
N LEU A 127 6.46 13.99 -11.00
CA LEU A 127 6.62 14.47 -9.62
C LEU A 127 6.21 15.95 -9.55
N PRO A 128 5.22 16.33 -8.72
CA PRO A 128 4.86 17.73 -8.51
C PRO A 128 6.01 18.52 -7.89
N ILE A 129 5.95 19.85 -8.01
CA ILE A 129 6.93 20.72 -7.35
C ILE A 129 6.73 20.60 -5.84
N LEU A 130 7.79 20.17 -5.15
CA LEU A 130 7.74 19.97 -3.72
C LEU A 130 7.99 21.28 -2.96
N ALA A 131 7.21 21.51 -1.91
CA ALA A 131 7.29 22.69 -1.07
C ALA A 131 8.37 22.54 0.00
N ARG A 132 9.09 23.63 0.28
CA ARG A 132 10.13 23.67 1.31
C ARG A 132 9.52 23.52 2.71
N ASN A 133 10.25 22.84 3.59
CA ASN A 133 9.89 22.54 4.98
C ASN A 133 8.61 21.73 5.14
N VAL A 134 8.11 21.13 4.06
CA VAL A 134 6.96 20.22 4.09
C VAL A 134 7.46 18.79 4.24
N TYR A 135 6.74 18.02 5.06
CA TYR A 135 6.92 16.58 5.18
C TYR A 135 6.00 15.85 4.22
N TYR A 136 6.55 14.81 3.59
CA TYR A 136 5.86 13.90 2.71
C TYR A 136 5.87 12.51 3.33
N LEU A 137 4.71 11.84 3.34
CA LEU A 137 4.63 10.42 3.64
C LEU A 137 5.20 9.64 2.46
N LEU A 138 6.23 8.83 2.70
CA LEU A 138 6.70 7.83 1.76
C LEU A 138 6.38 6.44 2.29
N PHE A 139 5.33 5.83 1.74
CA PHE A 139 4.79 4.56 2.21
C PHE A 139 4.63 3.56 1.06
N GLY A 140 5.03 2.32 1.26
CA GLY A 140 4.84 1.24 0.29
C GLY A 140 3.96 0.12 0.84
N LYS A 141 3.11 -0.44 -0.01
CA LYS A 141 2.46 -1.74 0.30
C LYS A 141 3.52 -2.82 0.57
N SER A 142 4.62 -2.77 -0.17
CA SER A 142 5.75 -3.68 -0.06
C SER A 142 7.00 -2.95 0.43
N ARG A 143 8.03 -3.72 0.79
CA ARG A 143 9.33 -3.20 1.20
C ARG A 143 9.89 -2.24 0.14
N LEU A 144 10.30 -1.04 0.57
CA LEU A 144 10.90 -0.06 -0.31
C LEU A 144 12.41 -0.30 -0.44
N PRO A 145 13.02 -0.07 -1.62
CA PRO A 145 14.45 -0.27 -1.87
C PRO A 145 15.28 0.91 -1.34
N ILE A 146 15.10 1.26 -0.06
CA ILE A 146 15.77 2.38 0.61
C ILE A 146 16.62 1.80 1.73
N SER A 147 17.93 2.03 1.66
CA SER A 147 18.87 1.71 2.72
C SER A 147 19.08 2.89 3.67
N ALA A 148 19.53 2.61 4.88
CA ALA A 148 19.97 3.66 5.80
C ALA A 148 21.13 4.45 5.18
N ASN A 149 21.16 5.77 5.41
CA ASN A 149 22.17 6.69 4.88
C ASN A 149 22.24 6.75 3.34
N LEU A 150 21.17 6.36 2.65
CA LEU A 150 21.10 6.45 1.20
C LEU A 150 21.23 7.91 0.74
N ALA A 151 22.35 8.23 0.09
CA ALA A 151 22.65 9.58 -0.36
C ALA A 151 21.68 10.11 -1.44
N ASN A 152 21.09 9.21 -2.24
CA ASN A 152 20.19 9.56 -3.33
C ASN A 152 18.88 8.76 -3.25
N LEU A 153 17.80 9.42 -2.80
CA LEU A 153 16.46 8.87 -2.83
C LEU A 153 15.85 9.09 -4.23
N ASN A 154 15.70 8.01 -5.00
CA ASN A 154 15.16 8.09 -6.37
C ASN A 154 13.77 7.44 -6.44
N LEU A 155 12.73 8.27 -6.59
CA LEU A 155 11.35 7.81 -6.67
C LEU A 155 11.04 6.99 -7.94
N ASN A 156 11.86 7.09 -8.98
CA ASN A 156 11.70 6.26 -10.19
C ASN A 156 11.90 4.76 -9.92
N ASN A 157 12.62 4.43 -8.84
CA ASN A 157 12.95 3.06 -8.47
C ASN A 157 11.93 2.45 -7.51
N MET A 158 10.87 3.18 -7.16
CA MET A 158 9.87 2.69 -6.21
C MET A 158 9.00 1.58 -6.82
N PRO A 159 8.62 0.57 -6.01
CA PRO A 159 7.68 -0.45 -6.44
C PRO A 159 6.29 0.14 -6.69
N THR A 160 5.43 -0.63 -7.36
CA THR A 160 4.01 -0.28 -7.51
C THR A 160 3.33 -0.15 -6.15
N LEU A 161 2.29 0.69 -6.07
CA LEU A 161 1.57 0.95 -4.82
C LEU A 161 2.47 1.59 -3.77
N THR A 162 3.25 2.57 -4.22
CA THR A 162 4.01 3.48 -3.36
C THR A 162 3.27 4.81 -3.30
N VAL A 163 3.23 5.40 -2.13
CA VAL A 163 2.60 6.67 -1.80
C VAL A 163 3.71 7.66 -1.48
N PHE A 164 3.70 8.82 -2.13
CA PHE A 164 4.58 9.95 -1.87
C PHE A 164 3.76 11.25 -1.85
N VAL A 165 3.04 11.49 -0.76
CA VAL A 165 2.05 12.58 -0.66
C VAL A 165 2.39 13.52 0.49
N PRO A 166 1.97 14.80 0.47
CA PRO A 166 2.13 15.68 1.62
C PRO A 166 1.52 15.04 2.87
N LEU A 167 2.26 14.97 3.97
CA LEU A 167 1.82 14.30 5.19
C LEU A 167 0.54 14.92 5.73
N ARG A 168 0.44 16.26 5.66
CA ARG A 168 -0.76 17.02 6.04
C ARG A 168 -2.03 16.55 5.35
N SER A 169 -1.93 16.13 4.07
CA SER A 169 -3.10 15.69 3.31
C SER A 169 -3.63 14.35 3.80
N VAL A 170 -2.81 13.52 4.43
CA VAL A 170 -3.17 12.15 4.88
C VAL A 170 -3.19 12.00 6.40
N ALA A 171 -3.01 13.08 7.16
CA ALA A 171 -2.91 13.03 8.62
C ALA A 171 -4.17 12.42 9.25
N ASP A 172 -5.36 12.89 8.86
CA ASP A 172 -6.64 12.38 9.37
C ASP A 172 -6.87 10.90 8.98
N THR A 173 -6.39 10.48 7.80
CA THR A 173 -6.44 9.08 7.35
C THR A 173 -5.57 8.20 8.23
N ILE A 174 -4.35 8.65 8.55
CA ILE A 174 -3.40 7.92 9.40
C ILE A 174 -3.96 7.79 10.82
N GLU A 175 -4.54 8.86 11.37
CA GLU A 175 -5.18 8.83 12.69
C GLU A 175 -6.33 7.82 12.73
N GLN A 176 -7.19 7.81 11.71
CA GLN A 176 -8.30 6.84 11.63
C GLN A 176 -7.81 5.39 11.47
N VAL A 177 -6.72 5.16 10.72
CA VAL A 177 -6.06 3.85 10.63
C VAL A 177 -5.55 3.41 12.01
N TYR A 178 -4.94 4.32 12.76
CA TYR A 178 -4.41 4.05 14.08
C TYR A 178 -5.52 3.76 15.10
N GLU A 179 -6.57 4.56 15.16
CA GLU A 179 -7.70 4.35 16.06
C GLU A 179 -8.39 3.01 15.81
N SER A 180 -8.58 2.65 14.54
CA SER A 180 -9.17 1.36 14.13
C SER A 180 -8.28 0.18 14.49
N TRP A 181 -6.95 0.36 14.42
CA TRP A 181 -5.97 -0.65 14.82
C TRP A 181 -5.92 -0.85 16.34
N GLN A 182 -6.00 0.24 17.13
CA GLN A 182 -6.01 0.16 18.60
C GLN A 182 -7.29 -0.44 19.16
N ASN A 183 -8.44 -0.16 18.53
CA ASN A 183 -9.77 -0.58 19.00
C ASN A 183 -10.49 -1.41 17.93
N PRO A 184 -10.07 -2.67 17.68
CA PRO A 184 -10.75 -3.53 16.72
C PRO A 184 -12.20 -3.76 17.16
N THR A 185 -13.16 -3.37 16.33
CA THR A 185 -14.60 -3.36 16.66
C THR A 185 -15.31 -4.70 16.44
N THR A 186 -14.62 -5.72 15.94
CA THR A 186 -15.16 -7.07 15.73
C THR A 186 -14.09 -8.13 16.05
N ASP A 187 -14.55 -9.38 16.21
CA ASP A 187 -13.81 -10.63 16.46
C ASP A 187 -12.73 -10.99 15.40
N ASP A 188 -12.15 -9.98 14.75
CA ASP A 188 -10.94 -10.03 13.92
C ASP A 188 -9.71 -10.26 14.79
N THR A 189 -9.69 -11.43 15.43
CA THR A 189 -8.51 -12.09 16.00
C THR A 189 -7.39 -12.30 14.96
N ARG A 190 -7.59 -11.89 13.70
CA ARG A 190 -6.57 -11.81 12.64
C ARG A 190 -5.76 -10.50 12.61
N ASN A 191 -6.20 -9.42 13.27
CA ASN A 191 -5.56 -8.10 13.16
C ASN A 191 -4.60 -7.75 14.31
N THR A 192 -4.58 -8.52 15.39
CA THR A 192 -3.68 -8.29 16.54
C THR A 192 -2.46 -9.19 16.46
N CYS A 193 -1.68 -9.03 15.41
CA CYS A 193 -0.26 -9.35 15.56
C CYS A 193 0.32 -8.29 16.50
N ASN A 194 0.53 -8.63 17.77
CA ASN A 194 1.50 -7.96 18.66
C ASN A 194 2.92 -8.16 18.08
N ASN A 195 3.13 -7.68 16.87
CA ASN A 195 4.38 -7.68 16.16
C ASN A 195 5.02 -6.32 16.45
N ALA A 196 6.27 -6.32 16.89
CA ALA A 196 7.02 -5.08 17.10
C ALA A 196 6.96 -4.16 15.87
N LEU A 197 6.76 -4.69 14.66
CA LEU A 197 6.57 -3.87 13.46
C LEU A 197 5.33 -2.96 13.51
N CYS A 198 4.28 -3.32 14.25
CA CYS A 198 3.09 -2.49 14.42
C CYS A 198 3.38 -1.22 15.24
N ASP A 199 4.36 -1.25 16.14
CA ASP A 199 4.76 -0.08 16.95
C ASP A 199 5.15 1.11 16.06
N ARG A 200 5.57 0.85 14.82
CA ARG A 200 5.87 1.87 13.81
C ARG A 200 4.67 2.77 13.49
N LEU A 201 3.44 2.27 13.60
CA LEU A 201 2.23 3.07 13.41
C LEU A 201 2.03 4.04 14.57
N GLU A 202 2.25 3.60 15.81
CA GLU A 202 2.26 4.47 16.99
C GLU A 202 3.37 5.52 16.91
N GLN A 203 4.57 5.14 16.48
CA GLN A 203 5.69 6.06 16.25
C GLN A 203 5.34 7.13 15.21
N LEU A 204 4.69 6.75 14.10
CA LEU A 204 4.24 7.68 13.07
C LEU A 204 3.24 8.71 13.62
N VAL A 205 2.22 8.24 14.35
CA VAL A 205 1.20 9.11 14.94
C VAL A 205 1.80 10.04 16.00
N THR A 206 2.70 9.51 16.83
CA THR A 206 3.45 10.31 17.82
C THR A 206 4.26 11.42 17.14
N LEU A 207 4.93 11.13 16.01
CA LEU A 207 5.63 12.14 15.22
C LEU A 207 4.68 13.20 14.68
N ILE A 208 3.54 12.81 14.12
CA ILE A 208 2.51 13.75 13.61
C ILE A 208 2.05 14.70 14.73
N ARG A 209 1.71 14.15 15.90
CA ARG A 209 1.15 14.90 17.03
C ARG A 209 2.17 15.79 17.74
N ASN A 210 3.38 15.29 18.00
CA ASN A 210 4.34 15.95 18.90
C ASN A 210 5.39 16.79 18.17
N GLU A 211 5.83 16.38 16.98
CA GLU A 211 6.90 17.07 16.25
C GLU A 211 6.35 18.13 15.27
N GLY A 212 5.04 18.39 15.27
CA GLY A 212 4.41 19.37 14.38
C GLY A 212 4.74 19.10 12.90
N VAL A 213 4.79 17.82 12.53
CA VAL A 213 5.22 17.33 11.21
C VAL A 213 4.14 17.63 10.13
N VAL A 214 3.06 18.29 10.51
CA VAL A 214 1.90 18.67 9.70
C VAL A 214 1.65 20.18 9.77
#